data_AF-A0A923PY45-F1
#
_entry.id   AF-A0A923PY45-F1
#
_cell.length_a   1.000
_cell.length_b   1.000
_cell.length_c   1.000
_cell.angle_alpha   90.00
_cell.angle_beta   90.00
_cell.angle_gamma   90.00
#
_symmetry.space_group_name_H-M   'P 1'
#
loop_
_entity.id
_entity.type
_entity.pdbx_description
1 polymer ?
#
loop_
_entity_poly.entity_id
_entity_poly.type
_entity_poly.pdbx_seq_one_letter_code
_entity_poly.pdbx_strand_id
1 'polypeptide(L)' 'AAVFDMIYNPPQTALLARAAALGLPHANGLAMLVHQGAKALEIWTGVPAATTAPVMAAAARAALRR' A
#
# COMPACT_ATOMS: atom_id res chain seq x y z
N ALA A 1 10.28 6.02 16.68
CA ALA A 1 9.46 4.82 16.40
C ALA A 1 8.55 5.11 15.21
N ALA A 2 8.13 4.09 14.45
CA ALA A 2 7.19 4.21 13.34
C ALA A 2 6.13 3.11 13.42
N VAL A 3 4.95 3.34 12.85
CA VAL A 3 3.82 2.40 12.87
C VAL A 3 3.45 2.01 11.45
N PHE A 4 3.47 0.71 11.16
CA PHE A 4 3.00 0.17 9.90
C PHE A 4 1.83 -0.77 10.16
N ASP A 5 0.69 -0.50 9.54
CA ASP A 5 -0.51 -1.34 9.62
C ASP A 5 -0.76 -1.98 8.25
N MET A 6 -0.93 -3.30 8.20
CA MET A 6 -1.19 -4.01 6.94
C MET A 6 -2.60 -3.77 6.40
N ILE A 7 -3.51 -3.24 7.22
CA ILE A 7 -4.85 -2.86 6.80
C ILE A 7 -4.75 -1.65 5.86
N TYR A 8 -5.47 -1.70 4.74
CA TYR A 8 -5.55 -0.60 3.76
C TYR A 8 -6.99 -0.14 3.48
N ASN A 9 -7.99 -0.88 3.97
CA ASN A 9 -9.39 -0.50 3.94
C ASN A 9 -10.03 -0.84 5.31
N PRO A 10 -10.38 0.16 6.15
CA PRO A 10 -10.28 1.60 5.89
C PRO A 10 -8.83 2.07 5.75
N PRO A 11 -8.57 3.21 5.06
CA PRO A 11 -7.21 3.72 4.84
C PRO A 11 -6.53 4.23 6.12
N GLN A 12 -7.30 4.55 7.16
CA GLN A 12 -6.82 4.94 8.48
C GLN A 12 -7.54 4.08 9.53
N THR A 13 -6.78 3.24 10.23
CA THR A 13 -7.27 2.44 11.36
C THR A 13 -7.13 3.22 12.68
N ALA A 14 -7.72 2.71 13.76
CA ALA A 14 -7.54 3.30 15.09
C ALA A 14 -6.05 3.34 15.52
N LEU A 15 -5.27 2.32 15.13
CA LEU A 15 -3.83 2.26 15.37
C LEU A 15 -3.10 3.40 14.63
N LEU A 16 -3.39 3.60 13.35
CA LEU A 16 -2.79 4.67 12.56
C LEU A 16 -3.24 6.06 13.02
N ALA A 17 -4.50 6.22 13.42
CA ALA A 17 -4.99 7.47 14.02
C ALA A 17 -4.25 7.82 15.31
N ARG A 18 -3.95 6.82 16.16
CA ARG A 18 -3.16 7.04 17.37
C ARG A 18 -1.71 7.38 17.07
N ALA A 19 -1.11 6.74 16.07
CA ALA A 19 0.24 7.07 15.62
C ALA A 19 0.33 8.52 15.12
N ALA A 20 -0.66 8.96 14.32
CA ALA A 20 -0.78 10.32 13.84
C ALA A 20 -0.90 11.33 14.99
N ALA A 21 -1.76 11.05 15.97
CA ALA A 21 -1.95 11.91 17.15
C ALA A 21 -0.68 12.05 18.02
N LEU A 22 0.25 11.10 17.92
CA LEU A 22 1.54 11.13 18.61
C LEU A 22 2.68 11.70 17.74
N GLY A 23 2.39 12.16 16.51
CA GLY A 23 3.39 12.65 15.58
C GLY A 23 4.37 11.57 15.09
N LEU A 24 4.00 10.30 15.20
CA LEU A 24 4.85 9.19 14.75
C LEU A 24 4.70 8.98 13.24
N PRO A 25 5.80 8.74 12.50
CA PRO A 25 5.71 8.27 11.12
C PRO A 25 4.82 7.03 11.02
N HIS A 26 3.88 7.04 10.08
CA HIS A 26 2.93 5.94 9.92
C HIS A 26 2.55 5.69 8.47
N ALA A 27 2.26 4.43 8.12
CA ALA A 27 1.77 4.04 6.80
C ALA A 27 0.82 2.83 6.89
N ASN A 28 -0.07 2.72 5.91
CA ASN A 28 -1.02 1.61 5.79
C ASN A 28 -0.53 0.56 4.78
N GLY A 29 -1.31 -0.51 4.61
CA GLY A 29 -0.91 -1.68 3.82
C GLY A 29 -1.00 -1.52 2.31
N LEU A 30 -1.47 -0.39 1.78
CA LEU A 30 -1.77 -0.27 0.35
C LEU A 30 -0.52 -0.39 -0.51
N ALA A 31 0.57 0.25 -0.11
CA ALA A 31 1.84 0.14 -0.81
C ALA A 31 2.34 -1.32 -0.82
N MET A 32 2.19 -2.01 0.30
CA MET A 32 2.52 -3.44 0.39
C MET A 32 1.70 -4.23 -0.62
N LEU A 33 0.36 -4.08 -0.67
CA LEU A 33 -0.50 -4.78 -1.63
C LEU A 33 -0.05 -4.56 -3.08
N VAL A 34 0.24 -3.32 -3.45
CA VAL A 34 0.71 -2.95 -4.79
C VAL A 34 2.04 -3.63 -5.11
N HIS A 35 3.03 -3.54 -4.20
CA HIS A 35 4.35 -4.09 -4.45
C HIS A 35 4.35 -5.62 -4.48
N GLN A 36 3.49 -6.28 -3.70
CA GLN A 36 3.26 -7.73 -3.80
C GLN A 36 2.78 -8.11 -5.21
N GLY A 37 1.71 -7.45 -5.69
CA GLY A 37 1.14 -7.75 -7.01
C GLY A 37 2.11 -7.43 -8.14
N ALA A 38 2.83 -6.31 -8.05
CA ALA A 38 3.86 -5.95 -9.03
C ALA A 38 5.01 -6.96 -9.06
N LYS A 39 5.45 -7.46 -7.89
CA LYS A 39 6.51 -8.47 -7.82
C LYS A 39 6.05 -9.83 -8.36
N ALA A 40 4.81 -10.23 -8.08
CA ALA A 40 4.24 -11.45 -8.68
C ALA A 40 4.17 -11.34 -10.20
N LEU A 41 3.73 -10.20 -10.73
CA LEU A 41 3.66 -9.96 -12.18
C LEU A 41 5.05 -9.97 -12.83
N GLU A 42 6.07 -9.41 -12.15
CA GLU A 42 7.47 -9.50 -12.60
C GLU A 42 7.95 -10.95 -12.70
N ILE A 43 7.64 -11.79 -11.69
CA ILE A 43 8.01 -13.22 -11.71
C ILE A 43 7.39 -13.95 -12.91
N TRP A 44 6.14 -13.63 -13.25
CA TRP A 44 5.44 -14.30 -14.35
C TRP A 44 5.79 -13.77 -15.74
N THR A 45 6.08 -12.49 -15.87
CA THR A 45 6.20 -11.82 -17.19
C THR A 45 7.62 -11.38 -17.52
N GLY A 46 8.52 -11.32 -16.54
CA GLY A 46 9.83 -10.70 -16.67
C GLY A 46 9.80 -9.16 -16.78
N VAL A 47 8.62 -8.53 -16.79
CA VAL A 47 8.51 -7.06 -16.80
C VAL A 47 8.87 -6.54 -15.40
N PRO A 48 9.85 -5.62 -15.27
CA PRO A 48 10.26 -5.12 -13.96
C PRO A 48 9.10 -4.55 -13.15
N ALA A 49 9.01 -4.90 -11.86
CA ALA A 49 7.96 -4.38 -10.98
C ALA A 49 7.96 -2.83 -10.92
N ALA A 50 9.10 -2.18 -11.12
CA ALA A 50 9.21 -0.73 -11.21
C ALA A 50 8.39 -0.13 -12.37
N THR A 51 8.19 -0.89 -13.45
CA THR A 51 7.37 -0.49 -14.60
C THR A 51 5.88 -0.64 -14.29
N THR A 52 5.47 -1.70 -13.57
CA THR A 52 4.05 -2.04 -13.36
C THR A 52 3.47 -1.46 -12.06
N ALA A 53 4.29 -1.23 -11.03
CA ALA A 53 3.83 -0.75 -9.73
C ALA A 53 3.08 0.60 -9.79
N PRO A 54 3.50 1.63 -10.57
CA PRO A 54 2.78 2.91 -10.61
C PRO A 54 1.35 2.78 -11.13
N VAL A 55 1.14 2.04 -12.23
CA VAL A 55 -0.20 1.82 -12.79
C VAL A 55 -1.06 0.95 -11.88
N MET A 56 -0.46 -0.07 -11.25
CA MET A 56 -1.16 -0.91 -10.27
C MET A 56 -1.58 -0.11 -9.03
N ALA A 57 -0.74 0.83 -8.57
CA ALA A 57 -1.09 1.73 -7.46
C ALA A 57 -2.27 2.65 -7.80
N ALA A 58 -2.30 3.18 -9.02
CA ALA A 58 -3.42 4.01 -9.49
C ALA A 58 -4.71 3.19 -9.55
N ALA A 59 -4.65 1.97 -10.09
CA ALA A 59 -5.80 1.06 -10.15
C ALA A 59 -6.32 0.66 -8.76
N ALA A 60 -5.43 0.30 -7.83
CA ALA A 60 -5.80 -0.06 -6.46
C ALA A 60 -6.49 1.10 -5.72
N ARG A 61 -5.96 2.33 -5.85
CA ARG A 61 -6.61 3.53 -5.30
C ARG A 61 -7.98 3.80 -5.92
N ALA A 62 -8.14 3.57 -7.22
CA ALA A 62 -9.42 3.75 -7.87
C ALA A 62 -10.46 2.72 -7.43
N ALA A 63 -10.04 1.47 -7.20
CA ALA A 63 -10.91 0.39 -6.74
C ALA A 63 -11.44 0.62 -5.31
N LEU A 64 -10.61 1.18 -4.41
CA LEU A 64 -10.99 1.47 -3.02
C LEU A 64 -11.90 2.70 -2.84
N ARG A 65 -12.16 3.45 -3.91
CA ARG A 65 -13.11 4.59 -3.89
C ARG A 65 -14.54 4.20 -4.26
N ARG A 66 -14.77 2.92 -4.58
CA ARG A 66 -16.09 2.33 -4.87
C ARG A 66 -16.68 1.76 -3.60
#